data_AF-A0A1H3YZ27-F1
#
_entry.id   AF-A0A1H3YZ27-F1
#
_cell.length_a   1.000
_cell.length_b   1.000
_cell.length_c   1.000
_cell.angle_alpha   90.00
_cell.angle_beta   90.00
_cell.angle_gamma   90.00
#
_symmetry.space_group_name_H-M   'P 1'
#
loop_
_entity.id
_entity.type
_entity.pdbx_description
1 polymer ?
#
loop_
_entity_poly.entity_id
_entity_poly.type
_entity_poly.pdbx_seq_one_letter_code
_entity_poly.pdbx_strand_id
1 'polypeptide(L)'
;MTGSDSASGRSSRRPARVRSRVVALALGLVAACVPPLAGRAAAQDRVALLIGVGDYAADDLDLRNPVNDANALRPVFERLGFDVTVVADAGIAALDAALDGFAAKLEGAEVGALFFAGHGLQIGGENYFLSASLDAATLPAIERNAVTLTRLREVFARARPESSILILDACRNTPVLGDGSAEAELRAAVGLAPTPRALPGYLIAYATDPGNVAEDGEGNNSTFTTALLQHLATPGLDIRLVFGRVRQDVVLASGGAQVPWVEESLLEGLELRPRDGESPPIVDEIALWSSLDPDDPADLKAYLAEFPDGVFKELARRRLERFAGGQSDDAPVDAASLTAAAEPARLGAALAALGHLPEAQAEVADVAALTGAAASYLRSAGLRGGAVRPAQVYAEAARATALVGASVARRIRVDMAALASVEKVWEVATTAQAELRALAADRPDAAPLLAQAAAQVAQIDEARDRILARLDQSREYYARQLNRAVRNFPEETARALGGLTRSQPEGGAEAAAPAIGDAALQADMRLFAEHVRKSSNPQTRGTIAWLADFLPG
;
A
#
# COMPACT_ATOMS: atom_id res chain seq x y z
N MET A 1 90.59 -15.52 -24.05
CA MET A 1 91.61 -14.97 -24.96
C MET A 1 90.96 -14.81 -26.32
N THR A 2 90.56 -13.57 -26.64
CA THR A 2 91.15 -12.70 -27.70
C THR A 2 90.58 -13.04 -29.08
N GLY A 3 89.97 -12.15 -29.86
CA GLY A 3 89.77 -10.70 -29.85
C GLY A 3 88.67 -10.37 -30.90
N SER A 4 87.89 -9.29 -30.78
CA SER A 4 88.26 -7.89 -31.11
C SER A 4 88.68 -7.74 -32.58
N ASP A 5 88.30 -6.75 -33.37
CA ASP A 5 87.35 -5.65 -33.31
C ASP A 5 87.48 -4.98 -34.69
N SER A 6 86.42 -4.38 -35.23
CA SER A 6 86.47 -3.11 -36.00
C SER A 6 85.13 -2.83 -36.70
N ALA A 7 84.35 -1.96 -36.04
CA ALA A 7 83.78 -0.69 -36.52
C ALA A 7 83.70 -0.49 -38.06
N SER A 8 82.66 0.08 -38.68
CA SER A 8 81.76 1.17 -38.26
C SER A 8 80.70 1.41 -39.35
N GLY A 9 79.56 2.03 -39.00
CA GLY A 9 78.69 2.71 -39.98
C GLY A 9 77.21 2.80 -39.60
N ARG A 10 76.83 3.90 -38.90
CA ARG A 10 75.44 4.31 -38.54
C ARG A 10 74.60 4.57 -39.80
N SER A 11 73.28 4.40 -39.82
CA SER A 11 72.33 5.36 -39.23
C SER A 11 70.87 4.87 -39.26
N SER A 12 70.18 5.13 -38.15
CA SER A 12 68.72 5.36 -37.98
C SER A 12 67.73 4.30 -38.49
N ARG A 13 67.43 3.32 -37.63
CA ARG A 13 66.23 2.47 -37.72
C ARG A 13 65.06 3.11 -36.95
N ARG A 14 63.93 3.33 -37.62
CA ARG A 14 62.60 3.27 -36.99
C ARG A 14 61.96 1.94 -37.42
N PRO A 15 61.69 0.97 -36.53
CA PRO A 15 60.86 -0.17 -36.87
C PRO A 15 59.40 0.10 -36.52
N ALA A 16 58.55 -0.17 -37.51
CA ALA A 16 57.12 -0.35 -37.38
C ALA A 16 56.79 -1.33 -36.25
N ARG A 17 55.81 -0.97 -35.42
CA ARG A 17 55.21 -1.88 -34.44
C ARG A 17 54.10 -2.67 -35.10
N VAL A 18 54.36 -3.97 -35.22
CA VAL A 18 53.42 -5.04 -35.52
C VAL A 18 52.69 -5.41 -34.23
N ARG A 19 51.39 -5.70 -34.36
CA ARG A 19 50.47 -6.42 -33.43
C ARG A 19 50.00 -5.67 -32.17
N SER A 20 48.70 -5.37 -32.16
CA SER A 20 47.76 -5.84 -31.11
C SER A 20 46.32 -5.65 -31.61
N ARG A 21 45.86 -6.59 -32.44
CA ARG A 21 44.43 -6.89 -32.65
C ARG A 21 43.96 -7.76 -31.48
N VAL A 22 43.52 -7.16 -30.36
CA VAL A 22 42.87 -7.92 -29.26
C VAL A 22 41.68 -7.19 -28.59
N VAL A 23 41.41 -5.90 -28.80
CA VAL A 23 40.30 -5.22 -28.07
C VAL A 23 39.16 -4.74 -28.98
N ALA A 24 38.91 -5.46 -30.08
CA ALA A 24 37.77 -5.20 -30.98
C ALA A 24 36.77 -6.38 -31.02
N LEU A 25 36.73 -7.20 -29.97
CA LEU A 25 35.80 -8.32 -29.79
C LEU A 25 35.18 -8.33 -28.38
N ALA A 26 34.89 -7.14 -27.83
CA ALA A 26 34.17 -6.98 -26.55
C ALA A 26 33.06 -5.89 -26.59
N LEU A 27 32.80 -5.30 -27.76
CA LEU A 27 31.70 -4.33 -27.96
C LEU A 27 30.63 -4.79 -28.96
N GLY A 28 30.72 -6.02 -29.48
CA GLY A 28 29.82 -6.55 -30.50
C GLY A 28 28.91 -7.70 -30.07
N LEU A 29 28.93 -8.09 -28.78
CA LEU A 29 28.19 -9.26 -28.28
C LEU A 29 27.33 -8.99 -27.02
N VAL A 30 27.07 -7.72 -26.70
CA VAL A 30 26.11 -7.32 -25.63
C VAL A 30 24.85 -6.68 -26.22
N ALA A 31 24.83 -6.34 -27.51
CA ALA A 31 23.71 -5.68 -28.18
C ALA A 31 22.64 -6.64 -28.77
N ALA A 32 22.61 -7.91 -28.38
CA ALA A 32 21.69 -8.91 -28.97
C ALA A 32 20.88 -9.73 -27.94
N CYS A 33 20.80 -9.29 -26.67
CA CYS A 33 20.01 -9.99 -25.65
C CYS A 33 19.18 -9.07 -24.73
N VAL A 34 18.90 -7.83 -25.15
CA VAL A 34 17.85 -7.05 -24.49
C VAL A 34 16.56 -7.34 -25.24
N PRO A 35 15.65 -8.21 -24.73
CA PRO A 35 14.34 -8.35 -25.34
C PRO A 35 13.69 -6.95 -25.37
N PRO A 36 12.96 -6.59 -26.43
CA PRO A 36 12.20 -5.36 -26.41
C PRO A 36 11.31 -5.39 -25.17
N LEU A 37 11.43 -4.38 -24.31
CA LEU A 37 10.40 -4.00 -23.35
C LEU A 37 9.19 -3.55 -24.17
N ALA A 38 8.51 -4.51 -24.80
CA ALA A 38 7.09 -4.39 -25.02
C ALA A 38 6.52 -4.12 -23.63
N GLY A 39 5.96 -2.93 -23.43
CA GLY A 39 5.19 -2.65 -22.23
C GLY A 39 4.26 -3.84 -22.05
N ARG A 40 4.40 -4.54 -20.92
CA ARG A 40 3.29 -5.36 -20.45
C ARG A 40 2.13 -4.39 -20.42
N ALA A 41 1.19 -4.55 -21.34
CA ALA A 41 -0.17 -4.10 -21.10
C ALA A 41 -0.46 -4.55 -19.66
N ALA A 42 -0.82 -3.61 -18.79
CA ALA A 42 -1.09 -3.91 -17.39
C ALA A 42 -2.12 -5.04 -17.34
N ALA A 43 -1.63 -6.28 -17.22
CA ALA A 43 -2.45 -7.41 -16.86
C ALA A 43 -2.92 -7.04 -15.46
N GLN A 44 -4.24 -6.98 -15.28
CA GLN A 44 -4.81 -6.57 -14.01
C GLN A 44 -4.35 -7.58 -12.96
N ASP A 45 -3.50 -7.14 -12.02
CA ASP A 45 -2.88 -8.03 -11.02
C ASP A 45 -3.93 -8.70 -10.11
N ARG A 46 -5.17 -8.21 -10.11
CA ARG A 46 -6.26 -8.72 -9.27
C ARG A 46 -7.50 -8.95 -10.11
N VAL A 47 -8.14 -10.12 -9.97
CA VAL A 47 -9.33 -10.52 -10.75
C VAL A 47 -10.41 -11.03 -9.82
N ALA A 48 -11.65 -10.57 -10.00
CA ALA A 48 -12.79 -10.96 -9.20
C ALA A 48 -13.98 -11.45 -10.04
N LEU A 49 -14.61 -12.55 -9.59
CA LEU A 49 -15.91 -13.01 -10.07
C LEU A 49 -16.92 -12.94 -8.91
N LEU A 50 -17.96 -12.12 -9.04
CA LEU A 50 -19.02 -11.96 -8.05
C LEU A 50 -20.32 -12.55 -8.58
N ILE A 51 -20.83 -13.58 -7.92
CA ILE A 51 -22.03 -14.33 -8.34
C ILE A 51 -23.12 -14.12 -7.29
N GLY A 52 -24.30 -13.69 -7.73
CA GLY A 52 -25.50 -13.62 -6.90
C GLY A 52 -26.64 -14.37 -7.56
N VAL A 53 -27.27 -15.31 -6.87
CA VAL A 53 -28.41 -16.09 -7.37
C VAL A 53 -29.56 -15.98 -6.37
N GLY A 54 -30.59 -15.24 -6.75
CA GLY A 54 -31.78 -15.00 -5.94
C GLY A 54 -33.11 -15.36 -6.62
N ASP A 55 -33.18 -15.32 -7.95
CA ASP A 55 -34.37 -15.67 -8.76
C ASP A 55 -34.25 -17.12 -9.26
N TYR A 56 -34.86 -18.07 -8.53
CA TYR A 56 -34.81 -19.50 -8.85
C TYR A 56 -36.06 -19.92 -9.62
N ALA A 57 -35.93 -20.89 -10.52
CA ALA A 57 -37.08 -21.42 -11.25
C ALA A 57 -38.15 -22.08 -10.34
N ALA A 58 -37.78 -22.45 -9.11
CA ALA A 58 -38.70 -22.86 -8.07
C ALA A 58 -38.93 -21.69 -7.09
N ASP A 59 -40.14 -21.10 -7.12
CA ASP A 59 -40.53 -19.91 -6.35
C ASP A 59 -40.28 -20.03 -4.83
N ASP A 60 -40.24 -21.23 -4.26
CA ASP A 60 -40.00 -21.48 -2.84
C ASP A 60 -38.52 -21.37 -2.43
N LEU A 61 -37.62 -21.17 -3.40
CA LEU A 61 -36.18 -20.98 -3.21
C LEU A 61 -35.73 -19.53 -3.43
N ASP A 62 -36.64 -18.60 -3.70
CA ASP A 62 -36.28 -17.21 -3.98
C ASP A 62 -35.64 -16.51 -2.78
N LEU A 63 -34.55 -15.80 -3.04
CA LEU A 63 -33.80 -15.01 -2.06
C LEU A 63 -33.76 -13.55 -2.50
N ARG A 64 -33.95 -12.63 -1.54
CA ARG A 64 -34.10 -11.21 -1.86
C ARG A 64 -32.77 -10.51 -2.15
N ASN A 65 -31.70 -10.86 -1.41
CA ASN A 65 -30.48 -10.05 -1.36
C ASN A 65 -29.27 -10.55 -2.17
N PRO A 66 -29.13 -11.80 -2.66
CA PRO A 66 -27.90 -12.25 -3.32
C PRO A 66 -27.41 -11.40 -4.50
N VAL A 67 -28.32 -10.96 -5.36
CA VAL A 67 -27.98 -10.08 -6.49
C VAL A 67 -27.57 -8.70 -6.01
N ASN A 68 -28.20 -8.18 -4.95
CA ASN A 68 -27.81 -6.91 -4.34
C ASN A 68 -26.42 -7.00 -3.71
N ASP A 69 -26.13 -8.11 -3.03
CA ASP A 69 -24.84 -8.35 -2.37
C ASP A 69 -23.68 -8.32 -3.37
N ALA A 70 -23.80 -9.09 -4.46
CA ALA A 70 -22.80 -9.12 -5.53
C ALA A 70 -22.60 -7.73 -6.17
N ASN A 71 -23.69 -7.00 -6.40
CA ASN A 71 -23.64 -5.66 -6.98
C ASN A 71 -23.05 -4.61 -6.01
N ALA A 72 -23.32 -4.73 -4.70
CA ALA A 72 -22.79 -3.83 -3.69
C ALA A 72 -21.28 -3.99 -3.48
N LEU A 73 -20.78 -5.23 -3.60
CA LEU A 73 -19.35 -5.53 -3.50
C LEU A 73 -18.55 -5.04 -4.72
N ARG A 74 -19.14 -5.01 -5.92
CA ARG A 74 -18.47 -4.56 -7.15
C ARG A 74 -17.65 -3.28 -6.99
N PRO A 75 -18.22 -2.13 -6.56
CA PRO A 75 -17.45 -0.89 -6.43
C PRO A 75 -16.37 -0.96 -5.34
N VAL A 76 -16.50 -1.86 -4.36
CA VAL A 76 -15.44 -2.10 -3.36
C VAL A 76 -14.27 -2.81 -4.00
N PHE A 77 -14.51 -3.92 -4.70
CA PHE A 77 -13.47 -4.67 -5.41
C PHE A 77 -12.80 -3.83 -6.51
N GLU A 78 -13.55 -3.03 -7.27
CA GLU A 78 -12.98 -2.12 -8.27
C GLU A 78 -12.05 -1.07 -7.62
N ARG A 79 -12.41 -0.52 -6.44
CA ARG A 79 -11.53 0.39 -5.67
C ARG A 79 -10.28 -0.30 -5.12
N LEU A 80 -10.32 -1.62 -4.95
CA LEU A 80 -9.19 -2.45 -4.53
C LEU A 80 -8.33 -2.91 -5.71
N GLY A 81 -8.61 -2.41 -6.92
CA GLY A 81 -7.82 -2.70 -8.12
C GLY A 81 -8.18 -4.00 -8.83
N PHE A 82 -9.31 -4.63 -8.49
CA PHE A 82 -9.75 -5.85 -9.16
C PHE A 82 -10.40 -5.56 -10.53
N ASP A 83 -10.15 -6.44 -11.49
CA ASP A 83 -11.02 -6.64 -12.65
C ASP A 83 -12.26 -7.42 -12.24
N VAL A 84 -13.41 -6.75 -12.16
CA VAL A 84 -14.63 -7.35 -11.60
C VAL A 84 -15.58 -7.80 -12.69
N THR A 85 -15.95 -9.08 -12.66
CA THR A 85 -17.07 -9.64 -13.44
C THR A 85 -18.21 -9.99 -12.48
N VAL A 86 -19.41 -9.46 -12.74
CA VAL A 86 -20.62 -9.78 -11.94
C VAL A 86 -21.56 -10.67 -12.76
N VAL A 87 -22.07 -11.71 -12.14
CA VAL A 87 -23.05 -12.65 -12.70
C VAL A 87 -24.26 -12.72 -11.77
N ALA A 88 -25.45 -12.44 -12.31
CA ALA A 88 -26.70 -12.46 -11.58
C ALA A 88 -27.66 -13.50 -12.17
N ASP A 89 -28.33 -14.26 -11.32
CA ASP A 89 -29.41 -15.21 -11.65
C ASP A 89 -29.10 -16.11 -12.85
N ALA A 90 -27.88 -16.63 -12.88
CA ALA A 90 -27.39 -17.46 -13.97
C ALA A 90 -27.81 -18.92 -13.79
N GLY A 91 -28.27 -19.53 -14.88
CA GLY A 91 -28.39 -20.97 -15.01
C GLY A 91 -27.02 -21.66 -15.11
N ILE A 92 -27.00 -22.99 -14.97
CA ILE A 92 -25.75 -23.77 -14.87
C ILE A 92 -24.79 -23.54 -16.05
N ALA A 93 -25.28 -23.49 -17.28
CA ALA A 93 -24.44 -23.27 -18.46
C ALA A 93 -23.76 -21.89 -18.46
N ALA A 94 -24.44 -20.87 -17.94
CA ALA A 94 -23.88 -19.52 -17.83
C ALA A 94 -22.89 -19.41 -16.66
N LEU A 95 -23.15 -20.10 -15.54
CA LEU A 95 -22.21 -20.21 -14.43
C LEU A 95 -20.92 -20.91 -14.86
N ASP A 96 -21.01 -22.04 -15.56
CA ASP A 96 -19.83 -22.75 -16.07
C ASP A 96 -19.02 -21.87 -17.03
N ALA A 97 -19.68 -21.18 -17.96
CA ALA A 97 -19.01 -20.24 -18.86
C ALA A 97 -18.33 -19.08 -18.11
N ALA A 98 -18.96 -18.56 -17.05
CA ALA A 98 -18.37 -17.52 -16.22
C ALA A 98 -17.15 -18.02 -15.43
N LEU A 99 -17.20 -19.24 -14.90
CA LEU A 99 -16.08 -19.88 -14.22
C LEU A 99 -14.90 -20.13 -15.17
N ASP A 100 -15.17 -20.59 -16.39
CA ASP A 100 -14.13 -20.79 -17.40
C ASP A 100 -13.52 -19.45 -17.85
N GLY A 101 -14.35 -18.41 -18.03
CA GLY A 101 -13.88 -17.06 -18.33
C GLY A 101 -13.05 -16.45 -17.20
N PHE A 102 -13.44 -16.68 -15.95
CA PHE A 102 -12.68 -16.28 -14.77
C PHE A 102 -11.36 -17.03 -14.67
N ALA A 103 -11.35 -18.34 -14.92
CA ALA A 103 -10.13 -19.16 -14.97
C ALA A 103 -9.11 -18.61 -15.97
N ALA A 104 -9.56 -18.20 -17.16
CA ALA A 104 -8.71 -17.61 -18.18
C ALA A 104 -8.12 -16.25 -17.75
N LYS A 105 -8.87 -15.43 -17.02
CA LYS A 105 -8.37 -14.16 -16.47
C LYS A 105 -7.42 -14.33 -15.29
N LEU A 106 -7.56 -15.42 -14.53
CA LEU A 106 -6.69 -15.71 -13.38
C LEU A 106 -5.26 -16.08 -13.75
N GLU A 107 -4.99 -16.46 -15.01
CA GLU A 107 -3.64 -16.82 -15.45
C GLU A 107 -2.67 -15.63 -15.29
N GLY A 108 -1.76 -15.74 -14.31
CA GLY A 108 -0.78 -14.70 -14.01
C GLY A 108 -1.28 -13.58 -13.08
N ALA A 109 -2.46 -13.71 -12.48
CA ALA A 109 -2.95 -12.77 -11.46
C ALA A 109 -2.23 -12.97 -10.11
N GLU A 110 -1.96 -11.88 -9.40
CA GLU A 110 -1.49 -11.86 -8.00
C GLU A 110 -2.60 -12.36 -7.08
N VAL A 111 -3.81 -11.79 -7.20
CA VAL A 111 -4.95 -12.11 -6.35
C VAL A 111 -6.17 -12.49 -7.17
N GLY A 112 -6.68 -13.69 -6.95
CA GLY A 112 -7.97 -14.12 -7.47
C GLY A 112 -9.03 -14.13 -6.38
N ALA A 113 -10.18 -13.48 -6.61
CA ALA A 113 -11.31 -13.50 -5.69
C ALA A 113 -12.58 -14.05 -6.34
N LEU A 114 -13.29 -14.93 -5.66
CA LEU A 114 -14.63 -15.34 -6.05
C LEU A 114 -15.60 -15.12 -4.89
N PHE A 115 -16.70 -14.43 -5.16
CA PHE A 115 -17.81 -14.26 -4.23
C PHE A 115 -19.02 -15.02 -4.78
N PHE A 116 -19.69 -15.79 -3.94
CA PHE A 116 -20.97 -16.42 -4.25
C PHE A 116 -21.98 -16.11 -3.15
N ALA A 117 -23.13 -15.55 -3.53
CA ALA A 117 -24.31 -15.42 -2.69
C ALA A 117 -25.48 -16.19 -3.28
N GLY A 118 -26.20 -16.94 -2.45
CA GLY A 118 -27.36 -17.73 -2.86
C GLY A 118 -27.53 -19.01 -2.04
N HIS A 119 -28.27 -19.98 -2.58
CA HIS A 119 -28.45 -21.27 -1.92
C HIS A 119 -27.21 -22.15 -2.04
N GLY A 120 -26.71 -22.56 -0.88
CA GLY A 120 -25.66 -23.56 -0.71
C GLY A 120 -26.21 -24.74 0.08
N LEU A 121 -25.75 -25.95 -0.25
CA LEU A 121 -26.15 -27.16 0.43
C LEU A 121 -25.00 -28.17 0.49
N GLN A 122 -25.00 -29.00 1.52
CA GLN A 122 -23.99 -30.05 1.68
C GLN A 122 -24.60 -31.44 1.53
N ILE A 123 -24.07 -32.22 0.58
CA ILE A 123 -24.45 -33.61 0.31
C ILE A 123 -23.19 -34.45 0.22
N GLY A 124 -23.11 -35.53 1.02
CA GLY A 124 -21.98 -36.47 0.96
C GLY A 124 -20.61 -35.84 1.19
N GLY A 125 -20.54 -34.74 1.96
CA GLY A 125 -19.30 -34.01 2.24
C GLY A 125 -18.85 -33.03 1.15
N GLU A 126 -19.60 -32.88 0.05
CA GLU A 126 -19.38 -31.87 -0.98
C GLU A 126 -20.39 -30.71 -0.81
N ASN A 127 -19.96 -29.48 -1.09
CA ASN A 127 -20.86 -28.32 -1.06
C ASN A 127 -21.28 -27.96 -2.48
N TYR A 128 -22.58 -27.80 -2.69
CA TYR A 128 -23.21 -27.45 -3.95
C TYR A 128 -23.80 -26.05 -3.85
N PHE A 129 -23.56 -25.23 -4.86
CA PHE A 129 -24.05 -23.88 -4.99
C PHE A 129 -25.03 -23.84 -6.16
N LEU A 130 -26.30 -23.58 -5.86
CA LEU A 130 -27.40 -23.76 -6.81
C LEU A 130 -27.38 -22.67 -7.88
N SER A 131 -27.78 -23.05 -9.09
CA SER A 131 -28.04 -22.12 -10.20
C SER A 131 -29.52 -21.73 -10.26
N ALA A 132 -29.83 -20.63 -10.94
CA ALA A 132 -31.20 -20.14 -11.14
C ALA A 132 -32.10 -21.16 -11.88
N SER A 133 -31.50 -22.12 -12.61
CA SER A 133 -32.24 -23.12 -13.39
C SER A 133 -32.79 -24.29 -12.57
N LEU A 134 -32.57 -24.33 -11.26
CA LEU A 134 -33.10 -25.41 -10.42
C LEU A 134 -34.62 -25.30 -10.29
N ASP A 135 -35.33 -26.29 -10.86
CA ASP A 135 -36.79 -26.36 -10.94
C ASP A 135 -37.41 -27.30 -9.90
N ALA A 136 -36.63 -28.20 -9.32
CA ALA A 136 -37.04 -29.10 -8.26
C ALA A 136 -35.85 -29.53 -7.40
N ALA A 137 -36.07 -29.61 -6.09
CA ALA A 137 -35.01 -29.90 -5.11
C ALA A 137 -34.77 -31.41 -4.93
N THR A 138 -34.50 -32.12 -6.03
CA THR A 138 -34.12 -33.56 -6.02
C THR A 138 -32.62 -33.72 -6.21
N LEU A 139 -32.02 -34.77 -5.65
CA LEU A 139 -30.57 -35.00 -5.78
C LEU A 139 -30.07 -34.98 -7.25
N PRO A 140 -30.70 -35.67 -8.22
CA PRO A 140 -30.27 -35.59 -9.61
C PRO A 140 -30.43 -34.20 -10.24
N ALA A 141 -31.42 -33.41 -9.80
CA ALA A 141 -31.62 -32.05 -10.31
C ALA A 141 -30.57 -31.09 -9.74
N ILE A 142 -30.22 -31.24 -8.45
CA ILE A 142 -29.15 -30.49 -7.79
C ILE A 142 -27.81 -30.78 -8.47
N GLU A 143 -27.46 -32.06 -8.67
CA GLU A 143 -26.20 -32.45 -9.33
C GLU A 143 -26.06 -31.88 -10.76
N ARG A 144 -27.17 -31.65 -11.46
CA ARG A 144 -27.18 -31.05 -12.81
C ARG A 144 -27.22 -29.53 -12.83
N ASN A 145 -27.69 -28.89 -11.75
CA ASN A 145 -27.97 -27.45 -11.71
C ASN A 145 -27.22 -26.72 -10.60
N ALA A 146 -26.07 -27.24 -10.17
CA ALA A 146 -25.23 -26.62 -9.16
C ALA A 146 -23.75 -26.70 -9.52
N VAL A 147 -22.98 -25.73 -9.07
CA VAL A 147 -21.51 -25.78 -9.09
C VAL A 147 -21.01 -26.28 -7.74
N THR A 148 -19.96 -27.10 -7.73
CA THR A 148 -19.42 -27.65 -6.48
C THR A 148 -18.29 -26.80 -5.92
N LEU A 149 -18.05 -26.85 -4.61
CA LEU A 149 -16.87 -26.23 -4.00
C LEU A 149 -15.59 -26.82 -4.61
N THR A 150 -15.57 -28.12 -4.91
CA THR A 150 -14.47 -28.74 -5.65
C THR A 150 -14.24 -28.04 -7.00
N ARG A 151 -15.29 -27.78 -7.79
CA ARG A 151 -15.17 -27.06 -9.06
C ARG A 151 -14.65 -25.63 -8.88
N LEU A 152 -15.14 -24.90 -7.88
CA LEU A 152 -14.64 -23.55 -7.57
C LEU A 152 -13.15 -23.58 -7.20
N ARG A 153 -12.71 -24.55 -6.39
CA ARG A 153 -11.30 -24.73 -6.02
C ARG A 153 -10.44 -25.13 -7.22
N GLU A 154 -10.96 -25.94 -8.14
CA GLU A 154 -10.24 -26.33 -9.35
C GLU A 154 -9.92 -25.14 -10.27
N VAL A 155 -10.81 -24.16 -10.36
CA VAL A 155 -10.56 -22.92 -11.13
C VAL A 155 -9.29 -22.23 -10.64
N PHE A 156 -9.15 -22.05 -9.32
CA PHE A 156 -7.94 -21.50 -8.71
C PHE A 156 -6.73 -22.43 -8.84
N ALA A 157 -6.91 -23.74 -8.62
CA ALA A 157 -5.82 -24.72 -8.65
C ALA A 157 -5.13 -24.80 -10.02
N ARG A 158 -5.89 -24.58 -11.10
CA ARG A 158 -5.38 -24.57 -12.48
C ARG A 158 -4.59 -23.30 -12.77
N ALA A 159 -5.13 -22.14 -12.40
CA ALA A 159 -4.52 -20.84 -12.70
C ALA A 159 -3.35 -20.47 -11.78
N ARG A 160 -3.36 -20.97 -10.53
CA ARG A 160 -2.34 -20.73 -9.48
C ARG A 160 -1.97 -19.25 -9.28
N PRO A 161 -2.94 -18.38 -8.96
CA PRO A 161 -2.60 -17.03 -8.50
C PRO A 161 -1.82 -17.11 -7.17
N GLU A 162 -1.09 -16.06 -6.81
CA GLU A 162 -0.32 -16.00 -5.57
C GLU A 162 -1.22 -16.12 -4.33
N SER A 163 -2.41 -15.50 -4.39
CA SER A 163 -3.46 -15.60 -3.39
C SER A 163 -4.82 -15.91 -4.01
N SER A 164 -5.53 -16.88 -3.44
CA SER A 164 -6.89 -17.27 -3.83
C SER A 164 -7.87 -16.99 -2.69
N ILE A 165 -8.87 -16.16 -2.93
CA ILE A 165 -9.91 -15.80 -1.96
C ILE A 165 -11.24 -16.32 -2.47
N LEU A 166 -11.93 -17.13 -1.67
CA LEU A 166 -13.29 -17.57 -1.93
C LEU A 166 -14.20 -17.12 -0.79
N ILE A 167 -15.25 -16.37 -1.11
CA ILE A 167 -16.19 -15.81 -0.15
C ILE A 167 -17.57 -16.40 -0.45
N LEU A 168 -18.14 -17.11 0.53
CA LEU A 168 -19.34 -17.91 0.37
C LEU A 168 -20.42 -17.40 1.32
N ASP A 169 -21.34 -16.61 0.78
CA ASP A 169 -22.53 -16.11 1.44
C ASP A 169 -23.73 -17.02 1.14
N ALA A 170 -23.62 -18.24 1.63
CA ALA A 170 -24.56 -19.32 1.35
C ALA A 170 -24.71 -20.22 2.57
N CYS A 171 -25.87 -20.88 2.66
CA CYS A 171 -26.14 -21.87 3.70
C CYS A 171 -25.19 -23.07 3.61
N ARG A 172 -24.94 -23.70 4.77
CA ARG A 172 -24.17 -24.95 4.87
C ARG A 172 -24.98 -26.06 5.54
N ASN A 173 -26.30 -25.93 5.54
CA ASN A 173 -27.20 -26.97 6.03
C ASN A 173 -27.61 -27.91 4.88
N THR A 174 -28.10 -29.09 5.23
CA THR A 174 -28.79 -29.97 4.29
C THR A 174 -30.28 -29.64 4.41
N PRO A 175 -30.91 -28.95 3.44
CA PRO A 175 -32.32 -28.57 3.57
C PRO A 175 -33.21 -29.82 3.64
N VAL A 176 -34.24 -29.76 4.50
CA VAL A 176 -35.31 -30.77 4.54
C VAL A 176 -36.26 -30.46 3.40
N LEU A 177 -35.95 -31.00 2.23
CA LEU A 177 -36.80 -30.92 1.05
C LEU A 177 -37.79 -32.08 1.12
N GLY A 178 -39.07 -31.79 0.92
CA GLY A 178 -40.20 -32.65 1.26
C GLY A 178 -40.22 -34.06 0.66
N ASP A 179 -41.16 -34.84 1.22
CA ASP A 179 -41.29 -36.30 1.22
C ASP A 179 -40.05 -37.05 1.78
N GLY A 180 -40.25 -37.82 2.85
CA GLY A 180 -39.15 -38.45 3.60
C GLY A 180 -38.29 -39.47 2.83
N SER A 181 -38.54 -39.66 1.53
CA SER A 181 -37.74 -40.47 0.61
C SER A 181 -36.46 -39.76 0.17
N ALA A 182 -36.55 -38.49 -0.25
CA ALA A 182 -35.37 -37.71 -0.65
C ALA A 182 -34.41 -37.51 0.53
N GLU A 183 -34.96 -37.35 1.74
CA GLU A 183 -34.24 -37.22 2.99
C GLU A 183 -33.39 -38.47 3.33
N ALA A 184 -33.89 -39.67 3.00
CA ALA A 184 -33.19 -40.93 3.24
C ALA A 184 -32.06 -41.16 2.22
N GLU A 185 -32.26 -40.80 0.95
CA GLU A 185 -31.20 -40.87 -0.09
C GLU A 185 -30.08 -39.86 0.18
N LEU A 186 -30.41 -38.62 0.56
CA LEU A 186 -29.43 -37.57 0.83
C LEU A 186 -28.59 -37.87 2.08
N ARG A 187 -29.19 -38.48 3.11
CA ARG A 187 -28.48 -38.97 4.30
C ARG A 187 -27.69 -40.27 4.04
N ALA A 188 -28.08 -41.09 3.07
CA ALA A 188 -27.34 -42.30 2.71
C ALA A 188 -26.09 -42.01 1.87
N ALA A 189 -25.99 -40.84 1.25
CA ALA A 189 -24.83 -40.40 0.46
C ALA A 189 -23.59 -40.04 1.31
N VAL A 190 -23.58 -40.33 2.62
CA VAL A 190 -22.43 -40.14 3.53
C VAL A 190 -21.34 -41.16 3.19
N GLY A 191 -20.61 -40.89 2.10
CA GLY A 191 -19.33 -41.50 1.79
C GLY A 191 -18.20 -40.65 2.35
N LEU A 192 -17.08 -41.29 2.69
CA LEU A 192 -15.83 -40.60 3.05
C LEU A 192 -15.29 -39.88 1.82
N ALA A 193 -15.78 -38.66 1.56
CA ALA A 193 -15.21 -37.79 0.56
C ALA A 193 -13.75 -37.47 0.95
N PRO A 194 -12.78 -37.67 0.06
CA PRO A 194 -11.40 -37.24 0.30
C PRO A 194 -11.41 -35.74 0.58
N THR A 195 -10.81 -35.31 1.69
CA THR A 195 -10.60 -33.90 1.96
C THR A 195 -9.68 -33.35 0.85
N PRO A 196 -10.14 -32.40 0.02
CA PRO A 196 -9.29 -31.88 -1.04
C PRO A 196 -8.02 -31.28 -0.42
N ARG A 197 -6.86 -31.67 -0.94
CA ARG A 197 -5.54 -31.21 -0.50
C ARG A 197 -5.57 -29.68 -0.35
N ALA A 198 -5.12 -29.17 0.80
CA ALA A 198 -4.94 -27.74 1.01
C ALA A 198 -4.03 -27.18 -0.09
N LEU A 199 -4.53 -26.18 -0.84
CA LEU A 199 -3.78 -25.50 -1.89
C LEU A 199 -3.01 -24.35 -1.25
N PRO A 200 -1.67 -24.31 -1.24
CA PRO A 200 -0.93 -23.18 -0.67
C PRO A 200 -1.46 -21.85 -1.23
N GLY A 201 -1.69 -20.85 -0.37
CA GLY A 201 -2.20 -19.54 -0.81
C GLY A 201 -3.72 -19.44 -0.93
N TYR A 202 -4.51 -20.33 -0.31
CA TYR A 202 -5.97 -20.22 -0.31
C TYR A 202 -6.55 -19.62 0.99
N LEU A 203 -7.63 -18.85 0.87
CA LEU A 203 -8.54 -18.46 1.94
C LEU A 203 -9.99 -18.67 1.49
N ILE A 204 -10.76 -19.44 2.25
CA ILE A 204 -12.21 -19.59 2.08
C ILE A 204 -12.89 -18.97 3.31
N ALA A 205 -13.73 -17.97 3.08
CA ALA A 205 -14.57 -17.37 4.10
C ALA A 205 -16.03 -17.77 3.89
N TYR A 206 -16.64 -18.34 4.92
CA TYR A 206 -18.04 -18.73 4.95
C TYR A 206 -18.82 -17.72 5.80
N ALA A 207 -20.02 -17.33 5.34
CA ALA A 207 -20.89 -16.42 6.06
C ALA A 207 -21.40 -16.99 7.41
N THR A 208 -21.38 -18.31 7.56
CA THR A 208 -21.76 -19.00 8.80
C THR A 208 -20.92 -20.25 9.03
N ASP A 209 -20.93 -20.75 10.26
CA ASP A 209 -20.26 -21.97 10.68
C ASP A 209 -20.94 -23.23 10.11
N PRO A 210 -20.22 -24.36 10.04
CA PRO A 210 -20.75 -25.59 9.44
C PRO A 210 -22.07 -26.04 10.05
N GLY A 211 -23.04 -26.41 9.20
CA GLY A 211 -24.36 -26.90 9.64
C GLY A 211 -25.38 -25.82 9.98
N ASN A 212 -24.98 -24.54 9.97
CA ASN A 212 -25.88 -23.40 10.19
C ASN A 212 -26.28 -22.70 8.89
N VAL A 213 -27.21 -21.74 9.03
CA VAL A 213 -27.85 -20.97 7.97
C VAL A 213 -27.29 -19.54 8.00
N ALA A 214 -26.94 -19.01 6.84
CA ALA A 214 -26.60 -17.60 6.69
C ALA A 214 -27.89 -16.78 6.53
N GLU A 215 -28.01 -15.67 7.24
CA GLU A 215 -29.18 -14.80 7.15
C GLU A 215 -29.13 -13.96 5.87
N ASP A 216 -30.23 -13.96 5.10
CA ASP A 216 -30.43 -13.05 3.96
C ASP A 216 -30.47 -11.57 4.41
N GLY A 217 -30.71 -11.32 5.71
CA GLY A 217 -30.76 -9.98 6.31
C GLY A 217 -32.07 -9.23 6.07
N GLU A 218 -32.36 -8.24 6.92
CA GLU A 218 -33.58 -7.43 6.80
C GLU A 218 -33.41 -6.20 5.89
N GLY A 219 -32.17 -5.79 5.61
CA GLY A 219 -31.82 -4.63 4.79
C GLY A 219 -31.68 -4.90 3.29
N ASN A 220 -30.96 -4.04 2.58
CA ASN A 220 -30.71 -4.19 1.13
C ASN A 220 -29.64 -5.25 0.78
N ASN A 221 -28.94 -5.78 1.79
CA ASN A 221 -27.85 -6.74 1.66
C ASN A 221 -27.93 -7.72 2.83
N SER A 222 -27.29 -8.89 2.70
CA SER A 222 -27.13 -9.85 3.79
C SER A 222 -26.37 -9.27 4.98
N THR A 223 -26.53 -9.88 6.16
CA THR A 223 -25.80 -9.48 7.37
C THR A 223 -24.28 -9.61 7.15
N PHE A 224 -23.85 -10.68 6.46
CA PHE A 224 -22.45 -10.93 6.14
C PHE A 224 -21.89 -9.93 5.13
N THR A 225 -22.60 -9.69 4.03
CA THR A 225 -22.19 -8.73 3.01
C THR A 225 -22.17 -7.30 3.56
N THR A 226 -23.13 -6.94 4.42
CA THR A 226 -23.12 -5.64 5.12
C THR A 226 -21.84 -5.44 5.93
N ALA A 227 -21.36 -6.47 6.63
CA ALA A 227 -20.10 -6.42 7.37
C ALA A 227 -18.87 -6.41 6.43
N LEU A 228 -18.89 -7.17 5.33
CA LEU A 228 -17.83 -7.13 4.32
C LEU A 228 -17.64 -5.73 3.73
N LEU A 229 -18.72 -5.05 3.37
CA LEU A 229 -18.69 -3.70 2.81
C LEU A 229 -17.99 -2.68 3.75
N GLN A 230 -18.06 -2.91 5.06
CA GLN A 230 -17.43 -2.05 6.06
C GLN A 230 -15.93 -2.29 6.19
N HIS A 231 -15.48 -3.55 6.11
CA HIS A 231 -14.10 -3.92 6.47
C HIS A 231 -13.19 -4.25 5.29
N LEU A 232 -13.72 -4.71 4.16
CA LEU A 232 -12.92 -5.28 3.06
C LEU A 232 -11.90 -4.29 2.48
N ALA A 233 -12.22 -2.99 2.49
CA ALA A 233 -11.34 -1.92 2.00
C ALA A 233 -10.56 -1.18 3.11
N THR A 234 -10.40 -1.79 4.29
CA THR A 234 -9.61 -1.23 5.39
C THR A 234 -8.11 -1.20 5.01
N PRO A 235 -7.47 -0.02 4.95
CA PRO A 235 -6.06 0.07 4.56
C PRO A 235 -5.11 -0.59 5.58
N GLY A 236 -4.17 -1.40 5.08
CA GLY A 236 -3.10 -2.02 5.86
C GLY A 236 -3.60 -3.01 6.90
N LEU A 237 -4.70 -3.70 6.59
CA LEU A 237 -5.25 -4.75 7.42
C LEU A 237 -5.12 -6.07 6.67
N ASP A 238 -4.43 -7.02 7.29
CA ASP A 238 -4.36 -8.40 6.78
C ASP A 238 -5.79 -8.98 6.65
N ILE A 239 -6.01 -9.73 5.58
CA ILE A 239 -7.31 -10.30 5.23
C ILE A 239 -7.87 -11.20 6.34
N ARG A 240 -7.03 -11.88 7.11
CA ARG A 240 -7.46 -12.70 8.27
C ARG A 240 -8.06 -11.82 9.36
N LEU A 241 -7.49 -10.62 9.56
CA LEU A 241 -8.01 -9.64 10.52
C LEU A 241 -9.27 -8.95 10.00
N VAL A 242 -9.37 -8.69 8.68
CA VAL A 242 -10.61 -8.24 8.03
C VAL A 242 -11.74 -9.21 8.34
N PHE A 243 -11.57 -10.51 8.07
CA PHE A 243 -12.60 -11.50 8.36
C PHE A 243 -12.85 -11.70 9.87
N GLY A 244 -11.84 -11.46 10.71
CA GLY A 244 -12.03 -11.38 12.16
C GLY A 244 -13.02 -10.28 12.59
N ARG A 245 -12.94 -9.09 11.97
CA ARG A 245 -13.89 -7.99 12.20
C ARG A 245 -15.26 -8.26 11.60
N VAL A 246 -15.32 -8.82 10.39
CA VAL A 246 -16.57 -9.25 9.76
C VAL A 246 -17.31 -10.23 10.66
N ARG A 247 -16.61 -11.23 11.22
CA ARG A 247 -17.19 -12.18 12.18
C ARG A 247 -17.74 -11.48 13.41
N GLN A 248 -17.01 -10.51 13.98
CA GLN A 248 -17.48 -9.76 15.14
C GLN A 248 -18.79 -9.03 14.85
N ASP A 249 -18.87 -8.32 13.73
CA ASP A 249 -20.05 -7.53 13.39
C ASP A 249 -21.27 -8.40 13.06
N VAL A 250 -21.06 -9.53 12.36
CA VAL A 250 -22.15 -10.47 12.07
C VAL A 250 -22.69 -11.10 13.34
N VAL A 251 -21.82 -11.58 14.24
CA VAL A 251 -22.24 -12.15 15.53
C VAL A 251 -23.03 -11.14 16.36
N LEU A 252 -22.61 -9.88 16.36
CA LEU A 252 -23.32 -8.82 17.09
C LEU A 252 -24.68 -8.50 16.44
N ALA A 253 -24.72 -8.38 15.11
CA ALA A 253 -25.94 -8.04 14.37
C ALA A 253 -26.99 -9.17 14.43
N SER A 254 -26.56 -10.43 14.38
CA SER A 254 -27.44 -11.61 14.44
C SER A 254 -27.74 -12.07 15.87
N GLY A 255 -27.26 -11.36 16.90
CA GLY A 255 -27.38 -11.80 18.30
C GLY A 255 -26.75 -13.17 18.60
N GLY A 256 -25.73 -13.56 17.83
CA GLY A 256 -25.04 -14.86 17.93
C GLY A 256 -25.64 -16.00 17.11
N ALA A 257 -26.73 -15.78 16.37
CA ALA A 257 -27.35 -16.79 15.51
C ALA A 257 -26.48 -17.20 14.29
N GLN A 258 -25.63 -16.30 13.80
CA GLN A 258 -24.76 -16.50 12.65
C GLN A 258 -23.30 -16.23 13.05
N VAL A 259 -22.40 -17.18 12.77
CA VAL A 259 -20.97 -17.06 13.11
C VAL A 259 -20.12 -17.31 11.87
N PRO A 260 -19.60 -16.27 11.19
CA PRO A 260 -18.71 -16.46 10.06
C PRO A 260 -17.47 -17.31 10.39
N TRP A 261 -17.04 -18.13 9.43
CA TRP A 261 -15.93 -19.07 9.59
C TRP A 261 -14.91 -18.93 8.46
N VAL A 262 -13.62 -19.12 8.75
CA VAL A 262 -12.54 -19.00 7.76
C VAL A 262 -11.67 -20.26 7.77
N GLU A 263 -11.40 -20.81 6.59
CA GLU A 263 -10.42 -21.86 6.34
C GLU A 263 -9.31 -21.28 5.46
N GLU A 264 -8.04 -21.41 5.86
CA GLU A 264 -6.94 -20.77 5.12
C GLU A 264 -5.63 -21.56 5.18
N SER A 265 -4.79 -21.32 4.18
CA SER A 265 -3.38 -21.73 4.13
C SER A 265 -2.55 -20.69 3.38
N LEU A 266 -2.88 -19.41 3.60
CA LEU A 266 -2.12 -18.29 3.06
C LEU A 266 -0.70 -18.36 3.63
N LEU A 267 0.31 -18.28 2.75
CA LEU A 267 1.71 -18.41 3.15
C LEU A 267 2.24 -17.12 3.79
N GLU A 268 1.76 -15.98 3.31
CA GLU A 268 2.16 -14.64 3.75
C GLU A 268 0.94 -13.83 4.24
N GLY A 269 1.17 -12.60 4.70
CA GLY A 269 0.10 -11.66 4.97
C GLY A 269 -0.49 -11.14 3.67
N LEU A 270 -1.82 -11.02 3.58
CA LEU A 270 -2.50 -10.52 2.38
C LEU A 270 -3.32 -9.29 2.73
N GLU A 271 -2.91 -8.14 2.21
CA GLU A 271 -3.65 -6.88 2.34
C GLU A 271 -4.37 -6.58 1.03
N LEU A 272 -5.70 -6.55 1.05
CA LEU A 272 -6.50 -6.22 -0.14
C LEU A 272 -6.38 -4.75 -0.51
N ARG A 273 -6.30 -3.91 0.52
CA ARG A 273 -5.84 -2.53 0.41
C ARG A 273 -4.57 -2.43 1.21
N PRO A 274 -3.39 -2.56 0.58
CA PRO A 274 -2.16 -2.12 1.22
C PRO A 274 -2.38 -0.71 1.76
N ARG A 275 -1.81 -0.38 2.92
CA ARG A 275 -1.56 1.05 3.15
C ARG A 275 -0.72 1.54 1.97
N ASP A 276 -0.97 2.74 1.49
CA ASP A 276 -0.20 3.33 0.40
C ASP A 276 1.30 3.22 0.75
N GLY A 277 1.95 2.20 0.17
CA GLY A 277 3.18 1.61 0.70
C GLY A 277 3.06 1.10 2.15
N GLU A 278 3.68 -0.03 2.48
CA GLU A 278 4.46 0.03 3.72
C GLU A 278 5.47 1.14 3.48
N SER A 279 5.13 2.38 3.91
CA SER A 279 5.98 3.55 3.65
C SER A 279 7.37 3.16 4.13
N PRO A 280 8.37 3.05 3.23
CA PRO A 280 9.69 2.57 3.61
C PRO A 280 10.17 3.38 4.79
N PRO A 281 10.96 2.79 5.71
CA PRO A 281 11.53 3.52 6.84
C PRO A 281 11.93 4.92 6.40
N ILE A 282 11.45 5.96 7.08
CA ILE A 282 11.67 7.35 6.62
C ILE A 282 13.16 7.65 6.45
N VAL A 283 14.00 6.93 7.19
CA VAL A 283 15.47 6.97 7.06
C VAL A 283 15.96 6.61 5.66
N ASP A 284 15.32 5.65 4.98
CA ASP A 284 15.69 5.22 3.63
C ASP A 284 15.29 6.28 2.61
N GLU A 285 14.09 6.84 2.76
CA GLU A 285 13.62 7.95 1.94
C GLU A 285 14.52 9.19 2.09
N ILE A 286 14.90 9.53 3.34
CA ILE A 286 15.83 10.64 3.62
C ILE A 286 17.19 10.37 2.96
N ALA A 287 17.69 9.14 3.05
CA ALA A 287 18.98 8.76 2.47
C ALA A 287 18.96 8.89 0.95
N LEU A 288 17.91 8.36 0.29
CA LEU A 288 17.72 8.52 -1.15
C LEU A 288 17.64 10.00 -1.51
N TRP A 289 16.71 10.75 -0.90
CA TRP A 289 16.50 12.17 -1.19
C TRP A 289 17.77 13.02 -1.05
N SER A 290 18.58 12.74 -0.02
CA SER A 290 19.83 13.46 0.24
C SER A 290 20.93 13.13 -0.77
N SER A 291 20.81 12.03 -1.50
CA SER A 291 21.79 11.56 -2.48
C SER A 291 21.48 11.99 -3.92
N LEU A 292 20.25 12.43 -4.19
CA LEU A 292 19.81 12.85 -5.52
C LEU A 292 20.53 14.12 -5.97
N ASP A 293 20.78 14.23 -7.27
CA ASP A 293 21.08 15.54 -7.86
C ASP A 293 19.77 16.37 -7.89
N PRO A 294 19.68 17.47 -7.12
CA PRO A 294 18.48 18.31 -7.13
C PRO A 294 18.20 18.94 -8.48
N ASP A 295 19.20 18.98 -9.37
CA ASP A 295 19.16 19.59 -10.69
C ASP A 295 18.91 18.56 -11.83
N ASP A 296 18.71 17.26 -11.53
CA ASP A 296 18.41 16.22 -12.53
C ASP A 296 16.93 15.80 -12.55
N PRO A 297 16.17 16.08 -13.64
CA PRO A 297 14.80 15.62 -13.80
C PRO A 297 14.62 14.09 -13.77
N ALA A 298 15.64 13.30 -14.13
CA ALA A 298 15.57 11.86 -14.09
C ALA A 298 15.55 11.35 -12.64
N ASP A 299 16.45 11.84 -11.80
CA ASP A 299 16.50 11.54 -10.36
C ASP A 299 15.19 11.89 -9.64
N LEU A 300 14.63 13.07 -9.94
CA LEU A 300 13.37 13.51 -9.35
C LEU A 300 12.17 12.64 -9.79
N LYS A 301 12.15 12.16 -11.03
CA LYS A 301 11.13 11.24 -11.52
C LYS A 301 11.29 9.84 -10.92
N ALA A 302 12.53 9.37 -10.77
CA ALA A 302 12.82 8.10 -10.12
C ALA A 302 12.36 8.12 -8.66
N TYR A 303 12.68 9.19 -7.92
CA TYR A 303 12.19 9.40 -6.56
C TYR A 303 10.66 9.38 -6.48
N LEU A 304 9.95 10.08 -7.39
CA LEU A 304 8.49 10.09 -7.41
C LEU A 304 7.85 8.74 -7.78
N ALA A 305 8.58 7.89 -8.51
CA ALA A 305 8.14 6.54 -8.83
C ALA A 305 8.33 5.59 -7.65
N GLU A 306 9.45 5.72 -6.92
CA GLU A 306 9.79 4.90 -5.76
C GLU A 306 9.01 5.32 -4.50
N PHE A 307 8.79 6.62 -4.33
CA PHE A 307 8.09 7.23 -3.19
C PHE A 307 6.88 8.06 -3.67
N PRO A 308 5.84 7.42 -4.23
CA PRO A 308 4.67 8.13 -4.76
C PRO A 308 3.93 8.93 -3.69
N ASP A 309 4.05 8.57 -2.41
CA ASP A 309 3.50 9.28 -1.24
C ASP A 309 4.57 9.72 -0.23
N GLY A 310 5.81 9.86 -0.71
CA GLY A 310 6.95 10.27 0.11
C GLY A 310 6.85 11.66 0.73
N VAL A 311 7.61 11.88 1.81
CA VAL A 311 7.67 13.17 2.51
C VAL A 311 8.22 14.32 1.66
N PHE A 312 9.01 14.02 0.62
CA PHE A 312 9.56 15.00 -0.33
C PHE A 312 8.82 15.07 -1.67
N LYS A 313 7.72 14.30 -1.86
CA LYS A 313 6.90 14.27 -3.09
C LYS A 313 6.59 15.66 -3.65
N GLU A 314 6.06 16.53 -2.80
CA GLU A 314 5.67 17.89 -3.21
C GLU A 314 6.88 18.77 -3.53
N LEU A 315 8.03 18.53 -2.89
CA LEU A 315 9.27 19.23 -3.21
C LEU A 315 9.84 18.76 -4.56
N ALA A 316 9.80 17.45 -4.83
CA ALA A 316 10.22 16.86 -6.10
C ALA A 316 9.36 17.34 -7.28
N ARG A 317 8.04 17.34 -7.12
CA ARG A 317 7.10 17.86 -8.13
C ARG A 317 7.36 19.31 -8.47
N ARG A 318 7.51 20.17 -7.45
CA ARG A 318 7.82 21.59 -7.64
C ARG A 318 9.18 21.84 -8.30
N ARG A 319 10.15 20.95 -8.11
CA ARG A 319 11.43 21.00 -8.85
C ARG A 319 11.21 20.62 -10.32
N LEU A 320 10.50 19.53 -10.60
CA LEU A 320 10.19 19.09 -11.97
C LEU A 320 9.41 20.13 -12.79
N GLU A 321 8.43 20.79 -12.18
CA GLU A 321 7.65 21.86 -12.83
C GLU A 321 8.54 23.00 -13.32
N ARG A 322 9.63 23.31 -12.61
CA ARG A 322 10.58 24.37 -13.01
C ARG A 322 11.37 24.00 -14.26
N PHE A 323 11.70 22.73 -14.47
CA PHE A 323 12.36 22.27 -15.71
C PHE A 323 11.44 22.35 -16.93
N ALA A 324 10.13 22.15 -16.75
CA ALA A 324 9.15 22.28 -17.83
C ALA A 324 9.00 23.74 -18.32
N GLY A 325 9.39 24.72 -17.51
CA GLY A 325 9.33 26.16 -17.83
C GLY A 325 10.45 26.69 -18.74
N GLY A 326 11.42 25.85 -19.12
CA GLY A 326 12.56 26.18 -19.99
C GLY A 326 13.77 26.79 -19.26
N GLN A 327 14.98 26.28 -19.55
CA GLN A 327 16.24 26.91 -19.15
C GLN A 327 16.49 28.14 -20.04
N SER A 328 16.70 29.32 -19.44
CA SER A 328 17.02 30.56 -20.16
C SER A 328 18.51 30.91 -20.01
N ASP A 329 19.17 31.23 -21.13
CA ASP A 329 20.59 31.63 -21.28
C ASP A 329 20.97 33.01 -20.66
N ASP A 330 20.20 33.53 -19.70
CA ASP A 330 20.46 34.84 -19.09
C ASP A 330 21.63 34.80 -18.09
N ALA A 331 22.24 35.98 -17.87
CA ALA A 331 23.43 36.12 -17.03
C ALA A 331 23.25 35.50 -15.62
N PRO A 332 24.23 34.75 -15.11
CA PRO A 332 24.10 34.03 -13.86
C PRO A 332 23.89 34.99 -12.69
N VAL A 333 22.90 34.69 -11.84
CA VAL A 333 22.66 35.38 -10.57
C VAL A 333 23.92 35.26 -9.70
N ASP A 334 24.34 36.38 -9.09
CA ASP A 334 25.58 36.44 -8.32
C ASP A 334 25.48 35.71 -6.96
N ALA A 335 25.85 34.43 -6.99
CA ALA A 335 25.93 33.58 -5.80
C ALA A 335 26.94 34.09 -4.77
N ALA A 336 28.03 34.75 -5.20
CA ALA A 336 29.04 35.28 -4.29
C ALA A 336 28.49 36.47 -3.50
N SER A 337 27.71 37.34 -4.14
CA SER A 337 27.00 38.42 -3.46
C SER A 337 25.96 37.89 -2.45
N LEU A 338 25.20 36.85 -2.81
CA LEU A 338 24.27 36.21 -1.87
C LEU A 338 25.01 35.63 -0.66
N THR A 339 26.09 34.88 -0.87
CA THR A 339 26.87 34.28 0.22
C THR A 339 27.52 35.35 1.10
N ALA A 340 28.06 36.42 0.52
CA ALA A 340 28.68 37.50 1.28
C ALA A 340 27.68 38.30 2.12
N ALA A 341 26.43 38.41 1.67
CA ALA A 341 25.38 39.14 2.39
C ALA A 341 24.66 38.30 3.46
N ALA A 342 24.88 36.99 3.50
CA ALA A 342 24.18 36.06 4.38
C ALA A 342 25.00 35.71 5.63
N GLU A 343 24.29 35.27 6.67
CA GLU A 343 24.92 34.63 7.83
C GLU A 343 25.29 33.19 7.45
N PRO A 344 26.56 32.75 7.55
CA PRO A 344 27.01 31.48 6.99
C PRO A 344 26.22 30.26 7.47
N ALA A 345 26.01 30.12 8.78
CA ALA A 345 25.27 28.99 9.36
C ALA A 345 23.80 28.98 8.91
N ARG A 346 23.17 30.16 8.83
CA ARG A 346 21.77 30.31 8.43
C ARG A 346 21.58 30.05 6.94
N LEU A 347 22.52 30.49 6.10
CA LEU A 347 22.55 30.17 4.67
C LEU A 347 22.79 28.68 4.43
N GLY A 348 23.72 28.07 5.16
CA GLY A 348 23.96 26.63 5.10
C GLY A 348 22.71 25.82 5.45
N ALA A 349 22.02 26.18 6.55
CA ALA A 349 20.77 25.55 6.92
C ALA A 349 19.66 25.73 5.87
N ALA A 350 19.62 26.88 5.20
CA ALA A 350 18.63 27.18 4.16
C ALA A 350 18.88 26.34 2.90
N LEU A 351 20.13 26.29 2.44
CA LEU A 351 20.53 25.48 1.30
C LEU A 351 20.34 23.99 1.58
N ALA A 352 20.54 23.53 2.81
CA ALA A 352 20.25 22.16 3.21
C ALA A 352 18.75 21.84 3.23
N ALA A 353 17.91 22.75 3.73
CA ALA A 353 16.45 22.60 3.64
C ALA A 353 15.94 22.56 2.20
N LEU A 354 16.61 23.27 1.31
CA LEU A 354 16.32 23.30 -0.12
C LEU A 354 17.01 22.17 -0.88
N GLY A 355 17.76 21.28 -0.21
CA GLY A 355 18.43 20.11 -0.78
C GLY A 355 19.60 20.40 -1.71
N HIS A 356 20.24 21.57 -1.59
CA HIS A 356 21.44 21.96 -2.33
C HIS A 356 22.73 21.80 -1.52
N LEU A 357 22.62 21.37 -0.25
CA LEU A 357 23.74 21.09 0.63
C LEU A 357 23.38 19.94 1.59
N PRO A 358 24.28 18.97 1.86
CA PRO A 358 24.02 17.95 2.86
C PRO A 358 23.82 18.56 4.25
N GLU A 359 22.82 18.10 4.99
CA GLU A 359 22.51 18.63 6.33
C GLU A 359 23.70 18.56 7.29
N ALA A 360 24.47 17.47 7.25
CA ALA A 360 25.68 17.30 8.08
C ALA A 360 26.78 18.33 7.79
N GLN A 361 26.76 18.96 6.61
CA GLN A 361 27.76 19.95 6.19
C GLN A 361 27.26 21.38 6.42
N ALA A 362 25.97 21.59 6.66
CA ALA A 362 25.34 22.90 6.71
C ALA A 362 25.90 23.84 7.79
N GLU A 363 26.26 23.32 8.96
CA GLU A 363 26.77 24.15 10.08
C GLU A 363 28.28 24.47 9.96
N VAL A 364 29.04 23.68 9.19
CA VAL A 364 30.50 23.76 9.09
C VAL A 364 31.00 24.14 7.70
N ALA A 365 30.09 24.40 6.75
CA ALA A 365 30.42 24.73 5.37
C ALA A 365 31.24 26.03 5.31
N ASP A 366 32.34 25.98 4.56
CA ASP A 366 33.12 27.17 4.26
C ASP A 366 32.43 28.03 3.17
N VAL A 367 32.98 29.23 2.96
CA VAL A 367 32.42 30.19 1.99
C VAL A 367 32.38 29.61 0.57
N ALA A 368 33.35 28.76 0.20
CA ALA A 368 33.41 28.18 -1.14
C ALA A 368 32.28 27.15 -1.35
N ALA A 369 32.07 26.27 -0.37
CA ALA A 369 30.98 25.30 -0.37
C ALA A 369 29.61 26.00 -0.38
N LEU A 370 29.42 27.03 0.46
CA LEU A 370 28.19 27.82 0.49
C LEU A 370 27.93 28.52 -0.84
N THR A 371 28.96 29.08 -1.48
CA THR A 371 28.83 29.73 -2.79
C THR A 371 28.49 28.74 -3.89
N GLY A 372 29.09 27.54 -3.88
CA GLY A 372 28.76 26.48 -4.83
C GLY A 372 27.31 26.00 -4.69
N ALA A 373 26.86 25.74 -3.46
CA ALA A 373 25.49 25.33 -3.17
C ALA A 373 24.47 26.44 -3.49
N ALA A 374 24.78 27.70 -3.17
CA ALA A 374 23.97 28.86 -3.55
C ALA A 374 23.85 28.98 -5.07
N ALA A 375 24.94 28.75 -5.82
CA ALA A 375 24.89 28.77 -7.27
C ALA A 375 24.00 27.64 -7.85
N SER A 376 24.04 26.43 -7.27
CA SER A 376 23.11 25.35 -7.65
C SER A 376 21.66 25.72 -7.37
N TYR A 377 21.35 26.23 -6.17
CA TYR A 377 20.01 26.71 -5.85
C TYR A 377 19.51 27.79 -6.81
N LEU A 378 20.34 28.80 -7.11
CA LEU A 378 19.94 29.90 -7.98
C LEU A 378 19.65 29.43 -9.41
N ARG A 379 20.41 28.44 -9.93
CA ARG A 379 20.11 27.79 -11.21
C ARG A 379 18.80 27.03 -11.15
N SER A 380 18.59 26.23 -10.09
CA SER A 380 17.39 25.40 -9.93
C SER A 380 16.13 26.27 -9.78
N ALA A 381 16.22 27.39 -9.06
CA ALA A 381 15.10 28.27 -8.73
C ALA A 381 14.56 29.04 -9.94
N GLY A 382 15.26 29.04 -11.09
CA GLY A 382 14.84 29.74 -12.30
C GLY A 382 14.74 31.26 -12.11
N LEU A 383 15.48 31.81 -11.13
CA LEU A 383 15.46 33.23 -10.81
C LEU A 383 16.18 34.03 -11.91
N ARG A 384 15.52 35.07 -12.42
CA ARG A 384 16.00 35.88 -13.55
C ARG A 384 16.46 37.26 -13.08
N GLY A 385 17.75 37.57 -13.23
CA GLY A 385 18.31 38.91 -13.06
C GLY A 385 18.19 39.52 -11.66
N GLY A 386 19.19 40.32 -11.28
CA GLY A 386 19.18 41.08 -10.02
C GLY A 386 19.72 40.32 -8.80
N ALA A 387 19.90 41.05 -7.70
CA ALA A 387 20.45 40.51 -6.46
C ALA A 387 19.39 39.76 -5.65
N VAL A 388 19.59 38.46 -5.47
CA VAL A 388 18.77 37.64 -4.55
C VAL A 388 19.18 37.97 -3.12
N ARG A 389 18.19 38.32 -2.30
CA ARG A 389 18.43 38.66 -0.89
C ARG A 389 18.40 37.40 -0.04
N PRO A 390 19.24 37.28 1.01
CA PRO A 390 19.19 36.14 1.92
C PRO A 390 17.79 35.85 2.48
N ALA A 391 17.01 36.90 2.78
CA ALA A 391 15.63 36.77 3.25
C ALA A 391 14.69 36.00 2.29
N GLN A 392 14.91 36.06 0.98
CA GLN A 392 14.13 35.30 0.00
C GLN A 392 14.43 33.80 0.10
N VAL A 393 15.72 33.46 0.21
CA VAL A 393 16.20 32.08 0.38
C VAL A 393 15.69 31.50 1.71
N TYR A 394 15.74 32.28 2.79
CA TYR A 394 15.22 31.86 4.10
C TYR A 394 13.71 31.62 4.08
N ALA A 395 12.94 32.46 3.36
CA ALA A 395 11.51 32.28 3.22
C ALA A 395 11.15 31.01 2.43
N GLU A 396 11.94 30.67 1.41
CA GLU A 396 11.75 29.43 0.66
C GLU A 396 12.15 28.20 1.48
N ALA A 397 13.29 28.25 2.17
CA ALA A 397 13.73 27.21 3.09
C ALA A 397 12.71 26.94 4.21
N ALA A 398 12.09 28.00 4.74
CA ALA A 398 11.00 27.89 5.72
C ALA A 398 9.79 27.14 5.15
N ARG A 399 9.37 27.47 3.91
CA ARG A 399 8.28 26.77 3.23
C ARG A 399 8.59 25.30 2.97
N ALA A 400 9.79 25.00 2.48
CA ALA A 400 10.25 23.63 2.25
C ALA A 400 10.27 22.82 3.56
N THR A 401 10.81 23.41 4.64
CA THR A 401 10.83 22.79 5.97
C THR A 401 9.41 22.54 6.50
N ALA A 402 8.49 23.50 6.33
CA ALA A 402 7.10 23.34 6.74
C ALA A 402 6.35 22.27 5.93
N LEU A 403 6.62 22.17 4.63
CA LEU A 403 6.06 21.15 3.75
C LEU A 403 6.50 19.74 4.18
N VAL A 404 7.81 19.54 4.37
CA VAL A 404 8.35 18.27 4.85
C VAL A 404 7.81 17.96 6.24
N GLY A 405 7.83 18.93 7.15
CA GLY A 405 7.26 18.80 8.49
C GLY A 405 5.79 18.36 8.48
N ALA A 406 4.97 18.96 7.61
CA ALA A 406 3.56 18.59 7.42
C ALA A 406 3.39 17.15 6.93
N SER A 407 4.18 16.73 5.92
CA SER A 407 4.15 15.35 5.42
C SER A 407 4.54 14.34 6.51
N VAL A 408 5.56 14.65 7.32
CA VAL A 408 5.98 13.79 8.43
C VAL A 408 4.92 13.74 9.53
N ALA A 409 4.27 14.86 9.86
CA ALA A 409 3.14 14.89 10.79
C ALA A 409 1.97 14.01 10.33
N ARG A 410 1.68 14.00 9.02
CA ARG A 410 0.66 13.11 8.44
C ARG A 410 1.06 11.66 8.62
N ARG A 411 2.31 11.30 8.31
CA ARG A 411 2.84 9.94 8.49
C ARG A 411 2.74 9.47 9.94
N ILE A 412 3.11 10.32 10.91
CA ILE A 412 2.98 10.02 12.35
C ILE A 412 1.53 9.68 12.71
N ARG A 413 0.55 10.49 12.29
CA ARG A 413 -0.87 10.21 12.59
C ARG A 413 -1.36 8.90 11.98
N VAL A 414 -0.93 8.60 10.75
CA VAL A 414 -1.27 7.33 10.07
C VAL A 414 -0.69 6.15 10.83
N ASP A 415 0.60 6.19 11.19
CA ASP A 415 1.25 5.12 11.94
C ASP A 415 0.70 5.00 13.39
N MET A 416 0.21 6.09 14.00
CA MET A 416 -0.46 6.03 15.31
C MET A 416 -1.84 5.36 15.23
N ALA A 417 -2.65 5.67 14.22
CA ALA A 417 -3.93 5.00 13.99
C ALA A 417 -3.74 3.51 13.67
N ALA A 418 -2.67 3.20 12.93
CA ALA A 418 -2.22 1.86 12.66
C ALA A 418 -1.84 1.11 13.95
N LEU A 419 -1.01 1.74 14.79
CA LEU A 419 -0.58 1.16 16.07
C LEU A 419 -1.79 0.84 16.94
N ALA A 420 -2.71 1.79 17.11
CA ALA A 420 -3.93 1.57 17.90
C ALA A 420 -4.78 0.40 17.37
N SER A 421 -4.86 0.25 16.04
CA SER A 421 -5.57 -0.88 15.42
C SER A 421 -4.87 -2.21 15.69
N VAL A 422 -3.55 -2.26 15.59
CA VAL A 422 -2.75 -3.47 15.84
C VAL A 422 -2.75 -3.81 17.33
N GLU A 423 -2.69 -2.83 18.23
CA GLU A 423 -2.74 -3.04 19.68
C GLU A 423 -4.06 -3.69 20.11
N LYS A 424 -5.19 -3.27 19.54
CA LYS A 424 -6.48 -3.90 19.81
C LYS A 424 -6.52 -5.37 19.36
N VAL A 425 -5.95 -5.66 18.19
CA VAL A 425 -5.84 -7.03 17.67
C VAL A 425 -4.91 -7.87 18.55
N TRP A 426 -3.78 -7.29 18.94
CA TRP A 426 -2.79 -7.91 19.80
C TRP A 426 -3.39 -8.29 21.16
N GLU A 427 -4.18 -7.40 21.77
CA GLU A 427 -4.83 -7.64 23.07
C GLU A 427 -5.82 -8.81 23.00
N VAL A 428 -6.63 -8.88 21.92
CA VAL A 428 -7.56 -9.97 21.68
C VAL A 428 -6.82 -11.29 21.43
N ALA A 429 -5.80 -11.28 20.56
CA ALA A 429 -5.03 -12.47 20.22
C ALA A 429 -4.26 -13.03 21.42
N THR A 430 -3.68 -12.15 22.24
CA THR A 430 -2.94 -12.52 23.45
C THR A 430 -3.87 -13.13 24.50
N THR A 431 -5.05 -12.54 24.69
CA THR A 431 -6.10 -13.09 25.57
C THR A 431 -6.54 -14.48 25.10
N ALA A 432 -6.86 -14.63 23.82
CA ALA A 432 -7.29 -15.90 23.23
C ALA A 432 -6.20 -16.99 23.34
N GLN A 433 -4.94 -16.62 23.12
CA GLN A 433 -3.80 -17.54 23.31
C GLN A 433 -3.67 -17.99 24.76
N ALA A 434 -3.86 -17.08 25.73
CA ALA A 434 -3.80 -17.40 27.15
C ALA A 434 -4.92 -18.37 27.57
N GLU A 435 -6.15 -18.14 27.10
CA GLU A 435 -7.29 -19.03 27.33
C GLU A 435 -7.07 -20.40 26.69
N LEU A 436 -6.60 -20.44 25.44
CA LEU A 436 -6.29 -21.69 24.74
C LEU A 436 -5.20 -22.47 25.47
N ARG A 437 -4.16 -21.78 25.99
CA ARG A 437 -3.11 -22.41 26.81
C ARG A 437 -3.68 -23.04 28.08
N ALA A 438 -4.63 -22.37 28.74
CA ALA A 438 -5.29 -22.92 29.93
C ALA A 438 -6.14 -24.16 29.60
N LEU A 439 -6.91 -24.13 28.49
CA LEU A 439 -7.75 -25.25 28.03
C LEU A 439 -6.95 -26.43 27.47
N ALA A 440 -5.71 -26.20 27.05
CA ALA A 440 -4.80 -27.20 26.50
C ALA A 440 -3.93 -27.86 27.58
N ALA A 441 -3.97 -27.40 28.84
CA ALA A 441 -3.07 -27.85 29.90
C ALA A 441 -3.07 -29.38 30.10
N ASP A 442 -4.24 -30.01 29.98
CA ASP A 442 -4.42 -31.47 30.13
C ASP A 442 -4.78 -32.17 28.81
N ARG A 443 -4.62 -31.49 27.66
CA ARG A 443 -5.02 -31.98 26.32
C ARG A 443 -3.85 -31.96 25.34
N PRO A 444 -3.06 -33.05 25.24
CA PRO A 444 -1.89 -33.11 24.35
C PRO A 444 -2.23 -33.01 22.86
N ASP A 445 -3.47 -33.33 22.48
CA ASP A 445 -4.03 -33.15 21.14
C ASP A 445 -4.23 -31.66 20.76
N ALA A 446 -4.29 -30.74 21.72
CA ALA A 446 -4.42 -29.30 21.48
C ALA A 446 -3.07 -28.60 21.17
N ALA A 447 -1.94 -29.30 21.23
CA ALA A 447 -0.61 -28.72 21.01
C ALA A 447 -0.45 -28.02 19.64
N PRO A 448 -0.95 -28.54 18.50
CA PRO A 448 -0.87 -27.85 17.22
C PRO A 448 -1.64 -26.52 17.20
N LEU A 449 -2.83 -26.49 17.83
CA LEU A 449 -3.65 -25.27 17.92
C LEU A 449 -2.97 -24.20 18.78
N LEU A 450 -2.35 -24.60 19.90
CA LEU A 450 -1.59 -23.67 20.75
C LEU A 450 -0.37 -23.11 20.02
N ALA A 451 0.33 -23.93 19.23
CA ALA A 451 1.44 -23.50 18.41
C ALA A 451 1.00 -22.50 17.31
N GLN A 452 -0.15 -22.76 16.68
CA GLN A 452 -0.73 -21.85 15.68
C GLN A 452 -1.11 -20.50 16.31
N ALA A 453 -1.80 -20.51 17.46
CA ALA A 453 -2.14 -19.28 18.18
C ALA A 453 -0.88 -18.49 18.60
N ALA A 454 0.18 -19.18 19.02
CA ALA A 454 1.46 -18.53 19.34
C ALA A 454 2.13 -17.90 18.12
N ALA A 455 2.10 -18.59 16.97
CA ALA A 455 2.62 -18.03 15.73
C ALA A 455 1.84 -16.79 15.29
N GLN A 456 0.51 -16.79 15.43
CA GLN A 456 -0.33 -15.63 15.13
C GLN A 456 0.00 -14.43 16.03
N VAL A 457 0.13 -14.63 17.35
CA VAL A 457 0.54 -13.55 18.26
C VAL A 457 1.92 -13.00 17.89
N ALA A 458 2.89 -13.88 17.59
CA ALA A 458 4.23 -13.45 17.17
C ALA A 458 4.22 -12.61 15.87
N GLN A 459 3.37 -12.95 14.91
CA GLN A 459 3.20 -12.15 13.69
C GLN A 459 2.60 -10.77 13.99
N ILE A 460 1.65 -10.68 14.93
CA ILE A 460 1.05 -9.41 15.36
C ILE A 460 2.09 -8.56 16.12
N ASP A 461 2.91 -9.18 16.97
CA ASP A 461 4.02 -8.52 17.66
C ASP A 461 5.03 -7.92 16.66
N GLU A 462 5.44 -8.69 15.65
CA GLU A 462 6.35 -8.20 14.62
C GLU A 462 5.77 -7.00 13.87
N ALA A 463 4.48 -7.06 13.50
CA ALA A 463 3.79 -5.94 12.87
C ALA A 463 3.74 -4.70 13.78
N ARG A 464 3.48 -4.89 15.08
CA ARG A 464 3.48 -3.84 16.09
C ARG A 464 4.86 -3.18 16.22
N ASP A 465 5.92 -3.98 16.33
CA ASP A 465 7.30 -3.50 16.47
C ASP A 465 7.75 -2.73 15.21
N ARG A 466 7.36 -3.17 14.02
CA ARG A 466 7.61 -2.42 12.77
C ARG A 466 6.95 -1.03 12.79
N ILE A 467 5.70 -0.93 13.25
CA ILE A 467 5.00 0.36 13.36
C ILE A 467 5.68 1.27 14.39
N LEU A 468 6.04 0.74 15.55
CA LEU A 468 6.74 1.48 16.60
C LEU A 468 8.09 2.03 16.10
N ALA A 469 8.88 1.21 15.40
CA ALA A 469 10.14 1.64 14.81
C ALA A 469 9.95 2.78 13.80
N ARG A 470 8.92 2.70 12.94
CA ARG A 470 8.60 3.80 11.99
C ARG A 470 8.15 5.07 12.69
N LEU A 471 7.37 4.94 13.76
CA LEU A 471 6.94 6.09 14.58
C LEU A 471 8.13 6.79 15.23
N ASP A 472 9.07 6.04 15.80
CA ASP A 472 10.27 6.59 16.40
C ASP A 472 11.11 7.37 15.38
N GLN A 473 11.35 6.79 14.20
CA GLN A 473 12.09 7.46 13.13
C GLN A 473 11.39 8.73 12.64
N SER A 474 10.07 8.66 12.44
CA SER A 474 9.26 9.80 11.98
C SER A 474 9.22 10.91 13.03
N ARG A 475 9.08 10.56 14.31
CA ARG A 475 9.13 11.49 15.44
C ARG A 475 10.48 12.20 15.51
N GLU A 476 11.58 11.47 15.40
CA GLU A 476 12.92 12.05 15.41
C GLU A 476 13.16 12.98 14.23
N TYR A 477 12.72 12.59 13.03
CA TYR A 477 12.84 13.45 11.86
C TYR A 477 11.95 14.70 11.97
N TYR A 478 10.73 14.56 12.49
CA TYR A 478 9.85 15.68 12.79
C TYR A 478 10.50 16.68 13.75
N ALA A 479 11.08 16.17 14.85
CA ALA A 479 11.80 16.99 15.82
C ALA A 479 13.00 17.71 15.19
N ARG A 480 13.72 17.07 14.25
CA ARG A 480 14.79 17.71 13.48
C ARG A 480 14.27 18.87 12.63
N GLN A 481 13.17 18.69 11.89
CA GLN A 481 12.57 19.77 11.09
C GLN A 481 12.08 20.92 11.96
N LEU A 482 11.46 20.59 13.10
CA LEU A 482 10.99 21.57 14.08
C LEU A 482 12.16 22.40 14.65
N ASN A 483 13.24 21.73 15.07
CA ASN A 483 14.45 22.40 15.57
C ASN A 483 15.10 23.28 14.50
N ARG A 484 15.16 22.81 13.25
CA ARG A 484 15.67 23.59 12.12
C ARG A 484 14.86 24.87 11.92
N ALA A 485 13.54 24.76 11.90
CA ALA A 485 12.64 25.90 11.74
C ALA A 485 12.77 26.91 12.90
N VAL A 486 12.77 26.44 14.15
CA VAL A 486 12.89 27.29 15.35
C VAL A 486 14.24 28.01 15.40
N ARG A 487 15.34 27.33 15.04
CA ARG A 487 16.68 27.92 15.11
C ARG A 487 16.97 28.89 13.96
N ASN A 488 16.56 28.54 12.74
CA ASN A 488 17.03 29.24 11.54
C ASN A 488 15.96 30.10 10.88
N PHE A 489 14.67 29.76 11.01
CA PHE A 489 13.58 30.38 10.25
C PHE A 489 12.32 30.68 11.08
N PRO A 490 12.39 31.14 12.35
CA PRO A 490 11.21 31.24 13.20
C PRO A 490 10.19 32.27 12.68
N GLU A 491 10.65 33.42 12.21
CA GLU A 491 9.77 34.46 11.66
C GLU A 491 9.26 34.12 10.27
N GLU A 492 10.12 33.56 9.41
CA GLU A 492 9.76 33.16 8.06
C GLU A 492 8.73 32.03 8.08
N THR A 493 8.86 31.08 9.01
CA THR A 493 7.87 30.00 9.17
C THR A 493 6.53 30.55 9.64
N ALA A 494 6.53 31.51 10.58
CA ALA A 494 5.31 32.20 11.00
C ALA A 494 4.67 33.01 9.86
N ARG A 495 5.48 33.74 9.07
CA ARG A 495 5.01 34.56 7.93
C ARG A 495 4.52 33.72 6.75
N ALA A 496 5.23 32.65 6.39
CA ALA A 496 4.88 31.77 5.28
C ALA A 496 3.51 31.12 5.46
N LEU A 497 3.06 30.99 6.71
CA LEU A 497 1.82 30.30 7.08
C LEU A 497 0.70 31.28 7.48
N GLY A 498 1.04 32.52 7.85
CA GLY A 498 0.08 33.63 8.02
C GLY A 498 -0.57 34.13 6.71
N GLY A 499 -0.01 33.78 5.55
CA GLY A 499 -0.63 33.98 4.24
C GLY A 499 -1.72 32.93 3.93
N LEU A 500 -1.69 31.76 4.56
CA LEU A 500 -2.70 30.70 4.39
C LEU A 500 -3.95 30.92 5.26
N THR A 501 -3.92 31.85 6.21
CA THR A 501 -5.04 32.18 7.12
C THR A 501 -5.83 33.41 6.69
N ARG A 502 -5.32 34.25 5.77
CA ARG A 502 -6.11 35.31 5.13
C ARG A 502 -6.77 34.75 3.88
N SER A 503 -8.10 34.69 3.86
CA SER A 503 -8.83 34.82 2.60
C SER A 503 -8.29 36.05 1.87
N GLN A 504 -7.89 35.90 0.61
CA GLN A 504 -7.33 37.00 -0.19
C GLN A 504 -8.22 38.25 -0.08
N PRO A 505 -7.66 39.44 0.20
CA PRO A 505 -8.25 40.67 -0.29
C PRO A 505 -7.75 40.90 -1.72
N GLU A 506 -8.67 41.24 -2.61
CA GLU A 506 -8.36 41.66 -3.98
C GLU A 506 -7.40 42.86 -3.96
N GLY A 507 -6.31 42.77 -4.73
CA GLY A 507 -5.49 43.92 -5.12
C GLY A 507 -4.10 43.99 -4.47
N GLY A 508 -3.07 43.61 -5.24
CA GLY A 508 -1.66 43.92 -4.93
C GLY A 508 -0.69 42.96 -5.61
N ALA A 509 -0.05 43.40 -6.70
CA ALA A 509 0.96 42.64 -7.43
C ALA A 509 2.28 42.57 -6.64
N GLU A 510 2.36 41.64 -5.68
CA GLU A 510 3.61 41.09 -5.17
C GLU A 510 3.55 39.59 -5.43
N ALA A 511 4.59 39.02 -6.09
CA ALA A 511 4.59 37.68 -6.68
C ALA A 511 3.95 36.61 -5.76
N ALA A 512 2.69 36.28 -6.05
CA ALA A 512 1.92 35.28 -5.32
C ALA A 512 2.51 33.90 -5.59
N ALA A 513 3.00 33.24 -4.54
CA ALA A 513 3.38 31.84 -4.63
C ALA A 513 2.16 30.99 -5.03
N PRO A 514 2.32 29.96 -5.89
CA PRO A 514 1.20 29.15 -6.35
C PRO A 514 0.51 28.47 -5.16
N ALA A 515 -0.82 28.58 -5.13
CA ALA A 515 -1.67 28.03 -4.09
C ALA A 515 -1.44 26.51 -3.97
N ILE A 516 -1.17 26.04 -2.74
CA ILE A 516 -1.13 24.61 -2.43
C ILE A 516 -2.57 24.09 -2.52
N GLY A 517 -2.88 23.30 -3.55
CA GLY A 517 -4.27 22.89 -3.88
C GLY A 517 -4.92 21.87 -2.93
N ASP A 518 -4.19 21.33 -1.94
CA ASP A 518 -4.69 20.34 -0.99
C ASP A 518 -5.00 20.99 0.38
N ALA A 519 -6.30 21.06 0.73
CA ALA A 519 -6.77 21.60 2.01
C ALA A 519 -6.23 20.81 3.21
N ALA A 520 -5.99 19.50 3.08
CA ALA A 520 -5.41 18.68 4.13
C ALA A 520 -3.93 19.03 4.33
N LEU A 521 -3.17 19.23 3.25
CA LEU A 521 -1.77 19.67 3.34
C LEU A 521 -1.65 21.05 3.98
N GLN A 522 -2.57 21.97 3.65
CA GLN A 522 -2.60 23.29 4.29
C GLN A 522 -2.90 23.19 5.79
N ALA A 523 -3.81 22.31 6.22
CA ALA A 523 -4.08 22.06 7.64
C ALA A 523 -2.84 21.51 8.36
N ASP A 524 -2.14 20.56 7.74
CA ASP A 524 -0.92 19.94 8.29
C ASP A 524 0.22 20.95 8.41
N MET A 525 0.35 21.85 7.43
CA MET A 525 1.32 22.95 7.48
C MET A 525 0.99 23.95 8.59
N ARG A 526 -0.29 24.25 8.84
CA ARG A 526 -0.71 25.11 9.97
C ARG A 526 -0.37 24.46 11.31
N LEU A 527 -0.60 23.15 11.45
CA LEU A 527 -0.22 22.40 12.64
C LEU A 527 1.29 22.47 12.89
N PHE A 528 2.11 22.25 11.86
CA PHE A 528 3.56 22.41 11.97
C PHE A 528 3.97 23.83 12.38
N ALA A 529 3.32 24.87 11.83
CA ALA A 529 3.53 26.27 12.22
C ALA A 529 3.30 26.48 13.72
N GLU A 530 2.21 25.90 14.22
CA GLU A 530 1.84 25.99 15.62
C GLU A 530 2.87 25.31 16.50
N HIS A 531 3.37 24.14 16.10
CA HIS A 531 4.45 23.46 16.81
C HIS A 531 5.72 24.32 16.83
N VAL A 532 6.10 24.96 15.72
CA VAL A 532 7.24 25.90 15.69
C VAL A 532 7.03 27.05 16.67
N ARG A 533 5.83 27.64 16.71
CA ARG A 533 5.48 28.70 17.66
C ARG A 533 5.55 28.22 19.11
N LYS A 534 4.97 27.05 19.42
CA LYS A 534 5.04 26.41 20.76
C LYS A 534 6.50 26.17 21.15
N SER A 535 7.32 25.60 20.27
CA SER A 535 8.72 25.30 20.57
C SER A 535 9.64 26.52 20.59
N SER A 536 9.21 27.66 20.03
CA SER A 536 9.92 28.94 20.11
C SER A 536 9.65 29.69 21.43
N ASN A 537 8.55 29.39 22.12
CA ASN A 537 8.24 30.00 23.41
C ASN A 537 9.21 29.50 24.50
N PRO A 538 9.90 30.40 25.24
CA PRO A 538 10.85 30.02 26.30
C PRO A 538 10.30 29.04 27.35
N GLN A 539 8.99 29.08 27.64
CA GLN A 539 8.35 28.21 28.64
C GLN A 539 8.14 26.78 28.16
N THR A 540 8.07 26.58 26.84
CA THR A 540 7.81 25.29 26.19
C THR A 540 8.98 24.85 25.31
N ARG A 541 10.08 25.60 25.34
CA ARG A 541 11.29 25.30 24.58
C ARG A 541 11.93 24.02 25.10
N GLY A 542 12.19 23.08 24.20
CA GLY A 542 12.76 21.78 24.55
C GLY A 542 11.76 20.77 25.11
N THR A 543 10.47 21.12 25.22
CA THR A 543 9.44 20.16 25.58
C THR A 543 8.90 19.44 24.34
N ILE A 544 8.39 18.22 24.56
CA ILE A 544 7.69 17.41 23.55
C ILE A 544 6.18 17.64 23.57
N ALA A 545 5.72 18.81 24.05
CA ALA A 545 4.30 19.12 24.22
C ALA A 545 3.50 19.03 22.91
N TRP A 546 4.16 19.21 21.76
CA TRP A 546 3.58 19.04 20.43
C TRP A 546 3.16 17.59 20.12
N LEU A 547 3.65 16.59 20.85
CA LEU A 547 3.22 15.19 20.66
C LEU A 547 1.76 14.99 21.02
N ALA A 548 1.23 15.79 21.96
CA ALA A 548 -0.17 15.69 22.38
C ALA A 548 -1.13 16.00 21.23
N ASP A 549 -0.73 16.85 20.29
CA ASP A 549 -1.54 17.22 19.12
C ASP A 549 -1.65 16.07 18.09
N PHE A 550 -0.87 14.98 18.26
CA PHE A 550 -0.96 13.76 17.45
C PHE A 550 -1.81 12.66 18.09
N LEU A 551 -2.17 12.78 19.37
CA LEU A 551 -3.03 11.80 20.03
C LEU A 551 -4.46 11.88 19.47
N PRO A 552 -5.14 10.74 19.27
CA PRO A 552 -6.57 10.76 18.94
C PRO A 552 -7.34 11.43 20.09
N GLY A 553 -8.20 12.39 19.73
CA GLY A 553 -9.04 13.15 20.67
C GLY A 553 -10.29 12.42 21.11
#